data_AF-S4PNV2-F1
#
_entry.id   AF-S4PNV2-F1
#
_cell.length_a   1.000
_cell.length_b   1.000
_cell.length_c   1.000
_cell.angle_alpha   90.00
_cell.angle_beta   90.00
_cell.angle_gamma   90.00
#
_symmetry.space_group_name_H-M   'P 1'
#
loop_
_entity.id
_entity.type
_entity.pdbx_description
1 polymer ?
#
loop_
_entity_poly.entity_id
_entity_poly.type
_entity_poly.pdbx_seq_one_letter_code
_entity_poly.pdbx_strand_id
1 'polypeptide(L)'
;MKKRKACKHKERVACSKTPDEKPCLKKCARVLPCGHFCQKKCSEPCRTDCKQIVKKKIPECNHEISLECGLEPVRAFCKKLCERTLTCGHRCLGSCSDVCKPDMCK
;
A
#
# COMPACT_ATOMS: atom_id res chain seq x y z
N MET A 1 -28.63 2.68 -21.09
CA MET A 1 -27.41 3.02 -20.30
C MET A 1 -26.77 4.23 -20.95
N LYS A 2 -26.45 5.27 -20.19
CA LYS A 2 -25.84 6.50 -20.75
C LYS A 2 -24.36 6.59 -20.37
N LYS A 3 -23.51 7.07 -21.28
CA LYS A 3 -22.08 7.35 -21.02
C LYS A 3 -21.97 8.71 -20.30
N ARG A 4 -21.15 8.79 -19.26
CA ARG A 4 -20.82 10.06 -18.60
C ARG A 4 -19.89 10.90 -19.49
N LYS A 5 -19.94 12.23 -19.36
CA LYS A 5 -19.01 13.13 -20.05
C LYS A 5 -17.76 13.40 -19.21
N ALA A 6 -17.92 13.59 -17.90
CA ALA A 6 -16.81 13.85 -16.98
C ALA A 6 -15.87 12.64 -16.78
N CYS A 7 -16.32 11.41 -17.12
CA CYS A 7 -15.48 10.22 -17.02
C CYS A 7 -15.91 9.12 -18.00
N LYS A 8 -15.03 8.14 -18.25
CA LYS A 8 -15.25 7.04 -19.20
C LYS A 8 -16.27 5.98 -18.72
N HIS A 9 -16.97 6.23 -17.61
CA HIS A 9 -17.92 5.29 -17.03
C HIS A 9 -19.31 5.38 -17.67
N LYS A 10 -19.98 4.23 -17.77
CA LYS A 10 -21.38 4.11 -18.23
C LYS A 10 -22.28 3.77 -17.06
N GLU A 11 -23.45 4.37 -16.96
CA GLU A 11 -24.38 4.13 -15.86
C GLU A 11 -25.82 3.99 -16.37
N ARG A 12 -26.67 3.31 -15.59
CA ARG A 12 -28.09 3.20 -15.89
C ARG A 12 -28.78 4.36 -15.20
N VAL A 13 -29.26 5.31 -15.99
CA VAL A 13 -29.97 6.51 -15.51
C VAL A 13 -31.27 6.66 -16.29
N ALA A 14 -32.26 7.32 -15.69
CA ALA A 14 -33.56 7.55 -16.31
C ALA A 14 -33.42 8.27 -17.67
N CYS A 15 -34.39 8.05 -18.56
CA CYS A 15 -34.37 8.64 -19.90
C CYS A 15 -34.29 10.17 -19.85
N SER A 16 -34.97 10.81 -18.91
CA SER A 16 -34.99 12.27 -18.75
C SER A 16 -33.78 12.85 -17.98
N LYS A 17 -32.90 11.99 -17.44
CA LYS A 17 -31.76 12.39 -16.59
C LYS A 17 -30.43 12.25 -17.29
N THR A 18 -29.49 13.11 -16.94
CA THR A 18 -28.10 13.02 -17.43
C THR A 18 -27.25 12.25 -16.42
N PRO A 19 -26.32 11.40 -16.88
CA PRO A 19 -25.50 10.61 -15.97
C PRO A 19 -24.45 11.43 -15.20
N ASP A 20 -24.31 12.73 -15.50
CA ASP A 20 -23.35 13.64 -14.85
C ASP A 20 -23.98 14.42 -13.68
N GLU A 21 -25.32 14.40 -13.52
CA GLU A 21 -26.04 15.06 -12.41
C GLU A 21 -25.61 14.57 -11.00
N LYS A 22 -24.98 13.40 -10.91
CA LYS A 22 -24.47 12.83 -9.66
C LYS A 22 -23.01 12.44 -9.80
N PRO A 23 -22.19 12.53 -8.73
CA PRO A 23 -20.81 12.06 -8.78
C PRO A 23 -20.73 10.58 -9.15
N CYS A 24 -19.70 10.20 -9.90
CA CYS A 24 -19.45 8.84 -10.30
C CYS A 24 -18.86 8.05 -9.13
N LEU A 25 -19.63 7.08 -8.65
CA LEU A 25 -19.24 6.19 -7.55
C LEU A 25 -18.51 4.93 -8.02
N LYS A 26 -18.32 4.77 -9.33
CA LYS A 26 -17.55 3.65 -9.88
C LYS A 26 -16.08 3.77 -9.48
N LYS A 27 -15.41 2.62 -9.40
CA LYS A 27 -13.96 2.55 -9.16
C LYS A 27 -13.24 3.38 -10.21
N CYS A 28 -12.24 4.15 -9.78
CA CYS A 28 -11.43 4.91 -10.70
C CYS A 28 -10.64 3.96 -11.61
N ALA A 29 -10.67 4.18 -12.92
CA ALA A 29 -9.92 3.40 -13.90
C ALA A 29 -8.53 4.00 -14.20
N ARG A 30 -8.06 4.96 -13.39
CA ARG A 30 -6.75 5.60 -13.57
C ARG A 30 -5.65 4.76 -12.94
N VAL A 31 -4.48 4.78 -13.56
CA VAL A 31 -3.24 4.17 -13.05
C VAL A 31 -2.40 5.27 -12.39
N LEU A 32 -1.92 4.98 -11.18
CA LEU A 32 -1.02 5.82 -10.39
C LEU A 32 0.40 5.76 -10.95
N PRO A 33 1.28 6.73 -10.65
CA PRO A 33 2.68 6.73 -11.15
C PRO A 33 3.47 5.48 -10.75
N CYS A 34 3.11 4.83 -9.65
CA CYS A 34 3.68 3.55 -9.23
C CYS A 34 3.16 2.33 -10.03
N GLY A 35 2.38 2.52 -11.09
CA GLY A 35 1.83 1.46 -11.95
C GLY A 35 0.56 0.77 -11.40
N HIS A 36 0.05 1.20 -10.24
CA HIS A 36 -1.09 0.59 -9.56
C HIS A 36 -2.42 1.27 -9.92
N PHE A 37 -3.53 0.53 -9.88
CA PHE A 37 -4.85 1.11 -10.10
C PHE A 37 -5.29 1.96 -8.91
N CYS A 38 -5.87 3.13 -9.20
CA CYS A 38 -6.42 3.99 -8.17
C CYS A 38 -7.60 3.29 -7.47
N GLN A 39 -7.49 3.09 -6.15
CA GLN A 39 -8.54 2.43 -5.36
C GLN A 39 -9.71 3.34 -4.97
N LYS A 40 -9.66 4.63 -5.34
CA LYS A 40 -10.70 5.61 -5.01
C LYS A 40 -11.88 5.58 -5.98
N LYS A 41 -12.95 6.29 -5.65
CA LYS A 41 -14.07 6.53 -6.57
C LYS A 41 -13.65 7.49 -7.67
N CYS A 42 -14.26 7.37 -8.83
CA CYS A 42 -13.96 8.19 -10.00
C CYS A 42 -14.16 9.69 -9.78
N SER A 43 -15.13 10.07 -8.94
CA SER A 43 -15.34 11.47 -8.56
C SER A 43 -14.37 12.01 -7.51
N GLU A 44 -13.55 11.16 -6.90
CA GLU A 44 -12.53 11.62 -5.96
C GLU A 44 -11.22 11.94 -6.69
N PRO A 45 -10.45 12.94 -6.20
CA PRO A 45 -9.12 13.21 -6.73
C PRO A 45 -8.21 12.00 -6.48
N CYS A 46 -7.59 11.51 -7.54
CA CYS A 46 -6.54 10.51 -7.44
C CYS A 46 -5.35 11.14 -6.72
N ARG A 47 -5.08 10.67 -5.51
CA ARG A 47 -3.84 11.02 -4.81
C ARG A 47 -2.71 10.15 -5.36
N THR A 48 -1.49 10.67 -5.29
CA THR A 48 -0.26 9.95 -5.62
C THR A 48 0.07 8.85 -4.60
N ASP A 49 -0.46 8.94 -3.38
CA ASP A 49 -0.36 7.88 -2.36
C ASP A 49 -1.12 6.62 -2.74
N CYS A 50 -0.36 5.61 -3.17
CA CYS A 50 -0.87 4.27 -3.40
C CYS A 50 -0.98 3.49 -2.09
N LYS A 51 -2.22 3.23 -1.66
CA LYS A 51 -2.55 2.41 -0.49
C LYS A 51 -2.63 0.92 -0.76
N GLN A 52 -2.24 0.47 -1.95
CA GLN A 52 -2.15 -0.96 -2.24
C GLN A 52 -1.03 -1.56 -1.39
N ILE A 53 -1.35 -2.62 -0.64
CA ILE A 53 -0.37 -3.40 0.11
C ILE A 53 0.44 -4.23 -0.88
N VAL A 54 1.76 -4.00 -0.88
CA VAL A 54 2.72 -4.72 -1.72
C VAL A 54 3.80 -5.34 -0.85
N LYS A 55 4.39 -6.43 -1.33
CA LYS A 55 5.55 -7.04 -0.67
C LYS A 55 6.79 -6.25 -1.06
N LYS A 56 7.49 -5.69 -0.08
CA LYS A 56 8.77 -4.99 -0.26
C LYS A 56 9.84 -5.66 0.58
N LYS A 57 11.06 -5.68 0.07
CA LYS A 57 12.25 -6.09 0.83
C LYS A 57 12.88 -4.87 1.47
N ILE A 58 13.14 -4.95 2.76
CA ILE A 58 13.83 -3.91 3.51
C ILE A 58 15.33 -4.00 3.17
N PRO A 59 15.98 -2.96 2.63
CA PRO A 59 17.39 -3.05 2.22
C PRO A 59 18.36 -3.25 3.40
N GLU A 60 18.03 -2.70 4.57
CA GLU A 60 18.89 -2.76 5.78
C GLU A 60 18.91 -4.13 6.47
N CYS A 61 17.87 -4.96 6.34
CA CYS A 61 17.82 -6.28 6.96
C CYS A 61 17.45 -7.42 6.00
N ASN A 62 17.19 -7.11 4.72
CA ASN A 62 16.81 -8.04 3.65
C ASN A 62 15.52 -8.84 3.90
N HIS A 63 14.73 -8.48 4.91
CA HIS A 63 13.45 -9.12 5.17
C HIS A 63 12.33 -8.59 4.27
N GLU A 64 11.46 -9.49 3.85
CA GLU A 64 10.25 -9.16 3.11
C GLU A 64 9.11 -8.79 4.07
N ILE A 65 8.54 -7.60 3.87
CA ILE A 65 7.39 -7.08 4.61
C ILE A 65 6.25 -6.73 3.65
N SER A 66 5.03 -6.68 4.18
CA SER A 66 3.86 -6.20 3.45
C SER A 66 3.52 -4.79 3.93
N LEU A 67 3.61 -3.81 3.04
CA LEU A 67 3.50 -2.39 3.33
C LEU A 67 2.75 -1.67 2.19
N GLU A 68 2.14 -0.53 2.47
CA GLU A 68 1.57 0.32 1.43
C GLU A 68 2.64 0.72 0.39
N CYS A 69 2.27 0.70 -0.88
CA CYS A 69 3.18 0.99 -1.99
C CYS A 69 3.83 2.38 -1.88
N GLY A 70 3.10 3.38 -1.37
CA GLY A 70 3.61 4.73 -1.12
C GLY A 70 4.55 4.88 0.08
N LEU A 71 4.68 3.86 0.93
CA LEU A 71 5.54 3.91 2.12
C LEU A 71 6.90 3.26 1.85
N GLU A 72 7.94 3.75 2.53
CA GLU A 72 9.28 3.20 2.42
C GLU A 72 9.49 1.98 3.34
N PRO A 73 10.13 0.90 2.84
CA PRO A 73 10.36 -0.30 3.62
C PRO A 73 11.54 -0.12 4.59
N VAL A 74 11.24 0.32 5.82
CA VAL A 74 12.23 0.48 6.90
C VAL A 74 12.16 -0.66 7.93
N ARG A 75 13.25 -0.89 8.68
CA ARG A 75 13.34 -1.90 9.75
C ARG A 75 12.24 -1.81 10.77
N ALA A 76 11.76 -0.60 11.06
CA ALA A 76 10.72 -0.38 12.05
C ALA A 76 9.43 -1.17 11.73
N PHE A 77 9.20 -1.48 10.44
CA PHE A 77 8.08 -2.32 10.01
C PHE A 77 8.41 -3.82 9.97
N CYS A 78 9.66 -4.21 10.23
CA CYS A 78 10.06 -5.60 10.21
C CYS A 78 9.61 -6.34 11.47
N LYS A 79 8.76 -7.36 11.27
CA LYS A 79 8.27 -8.24 12.34
C LYS A 79 8.90 -9.63 12.29
N LYS A 80 9.92 -9.83 11.45
CA LYS A 80 10.68 -11.08 11.39
C LYS A 80 11.59 -11.21 12.61
N LEU A 81 11.99 -12.43 12.93
CA LEU A 81 12.98 -12.68 13.97
C LEU A 81 14.30 -11.99 13.59
N CYS A 82 15.00 -11.46 14.58
CA CYS A 82 16.32 -10.92 14.36
C CYS A 82 17.29 -12.04 13.99
N GLU A 83 18.04 -11.85 12.91
CA GLU A 83 19.02 -12.82 12.45
C GLU A 83 20.46 -12.42 12.80
N ARG A 84 20.62 -11.31 13.53
CA ARG A 84 21.92 -10.77 13.93
C ARG A 84 22.52 -11.60 15.06
N THR A 85 23.85 -11.72 15.03
CA THR A 85 24.65 -12.28 16.12
C THR A 85 25.05 -11.17 17.08
N LEU A 86 24.85 -11.39 18.38
CA LEU A 86 25.28 -10.48 19.44
C LEU A 86 26.79 -10.58 19.65
N THR A 87 27.36 -9.63 20.38
CA THR A 87 28.79 -9.62 20.72
C THR A 87 29.23 -10.83 21.54
N CYS A 88 28.31 -11.48 22.27
CA CYS A 88 28.56 -12.74 22.98
C CYS A 88 28.65 -13.97 22.05
N GLY A 89 28.43 -13.81 20.74
CA GLY A 89 28.49 -14.89 19.75
C GLY A 89 27.16 -15.64 19.52
N HIS A 90 26.11 -15.34 20.28
CA HIS A 90 24.79 -15.97 20.13
C HIS A 90 23.85 -15.21 19.20
N ARG A 91 22.88 -15.92 18.63
CA ARG A 91 21.84 -15.30 17.80
C ARG A 91 20.87 -14.50 18.67
N CYS A 92 20.50 -13.31 18.20
CA CYS A 92 19.48 -12.51 18.85
C CYS A 92 18.11 -13.18 18.73
N LEU A 93 17.40 -13.32 19.85
CA LEU A 93 16.04 -13.89 19.91
C LEU A 93 14.92 -12.83 19.79
N GLY A 94 15.30 -11.55 19.69
CA GLY A 94 14.36 -10.45 19.53
C GLY A 94 13.77 -10.35 18.13
N SER A 95 12.94 -9.34 17.91
CA SER A 95 12.46 -9.02 16.56
C SER A 95 13.50 -8.19 15.80
N CYS A 96 13.41 -8.19 14.47
CA CYS A 96 14.32 -7.43 13.63
C CYS A 96 14.16 -5.91 13.82
N SER A 97 12.94 -5.44 14.13
CA SER A 97 12.69 -4.01 14.42
C SER A 97 13.27 -3.57 15.76
N ASP A 98 13.50 -4.50 16.69
CA ASP A 98 14.04 -4.20 18.01
C ASP A 98 15.56 -3.99 18.03
N VAL A 99 16.00 -3.25 19.05
CA VAL A 99 17.42 -3.10 19.37
C VAL A 99 17.93 -4.37 20.03
N CYS A 100 18.98 -4.94 19.46
CA CYS A 100 19.68 -6.10 20.02
C CYS A 100 20.33 -5.77 21.37
N LYS A 101 19.90 -6.43 22.44
CA LYS A 101 20.49 -6.32 23.78
C LYS A 101 21.25 -7.61 24.13
N PRO A 102 22.29 -7.54 24.97
CA PRO A 102 23.08 -8.72 25.38
C PRO A 102 22.26 -9.79 26.10
N ASP A 103 21.13 -9.44 26.72
CA ASP A 103 20.21 -10.37 27.39
C ASP A 103 19.32 -11.17 26.41
N MET A 104 19.25 -10.75 25.13
CA MET A 104 18.37 -11.34 24.12
C MET A 104 19.05 -12.51 23.38
N CYS A 105 19.77 -13.35 24.11
CA CYS A 105 20.36 -14.58 23.61
C CYS A 105 20.17 -15.73 24.60
N LYS A 106 20.31 -16.96 24.09
CA LYS A 106 20.32 -18.19 24.89
C LYS A 106 21.58 -18.97 24.59
#